data_AF-A0A8T4FGT3-F1
#
_entry.id   AF-A0A8T4FGT3-F1
#
_cell.length_a   1.000
_cell.length_b   1.000
_cell.length_c   1.000
_cell.angle_alpha   90.00
_cell.angle_beta   90.00
_cell.angle_gamma   90.00
#
_symmetry.space_group_name_H-M   'P 1'
#
loop_
_entity.id
_entity.type
_entity.pdbx_description
1 polymer ?
#
loop_
_entity_poly.entity_id
_entity_poly.type
_entity_poly.pdbx_seq_one_letter_code
_entity_poly.pdbx_strand_id
1 'polypeptide(L)'
;MGWAVIGDVTPGMRRLCASVLGMEAIVVALLTPVAITVYGVAPGLAASVGIGLAVLCVLVIGMLKRPFAYVAGSILQLLAIATGILVPTMYFLGVIFAALWITAIFVARRVEGAPKR
;
A
#
# COMPACT_ATOMS: atom_id res chain seq x y z
N MET A 1 -14.66 -13.45 27.93
CA MET A 1 -14.41 -14.17 26.68
C MET A 1 -14.85 -13.28 25.50
N GLY A 2 -13.90 -12.61 24.82
CA GLY A 2 -13.92 -12.59 23.36
C GLY A 2 -14.41 -11.39 22.51
N TRP A 3 -14.65 -10.17 23.01
CA TRP A 3 -15.11 -9.06 22.14
C TRP A 3 -14.09 -7.94 21.86
N ALA A 4 -12.83 -8.10 22.29
CA ALA A 4 -11.79 -7.06 22.15
C ALA A 4 -10.82 -7.24 20.95
N VAL A 5 -11.16 -8.01 19.91
CA VAL A 5 -10.14 -8.52 18.96
C VAL A 5 -10.21 -7.94 17.52
N ILE A 6 -11.14 -7.03 17.17
CA ILE A 6 -11.28 -6.57 15.76
C ILE A 6 -11.21 -5.02 15.58
N GLY A 7 -11.14 -4.22 16.65
CA GLY A 7 -11.32 -2.76 16.56
C GLY A 7 -10.07 -1.90 16.68
N ASP A 8 -9.04 -2.33 17.42
CA ASP A 8 -8.02 -1.41 17.91
C ASP A 8 -6.85 -1.27 16.94
N VAL A 9 -6.93 -0.19 16.16
CA VAL A 9 -5.84 0.25 15.31
C VAL A 9 -4.80 0.98 16.16
N THR A 10 -3.62 0.41 16.31
CA THR A 10 -2.60 1.03 17.16
C THR A 10 -1.83 2.13 16.46
N PRO A 11 -1.25 3.08 17.22
CA PRO A 11 -0.40 4.13 16.65
C PRO A 11 0.81 3.56 15.89
N GLY A 12 1.37 2.44 16.36
CA GLY A 12 2.50 1.76 15.71
C GLY A 12 2.10 1.17 14.36
N MET A 13 1.00 0.41 14.31
CA MET A 13 0.45 -0.16 13.08
C MET A 13 0.17 0.93 12.03
N ARG A 14 -0.42 2.05 12.44
CA ARG A 14 -0.69 3.19 11.54
C ARG A 14 0.58 3.78 10.95
N ARG A 15 1.62 3.99 11.75
CA ARG A 15 2.87 4.60 11.29
C ARG A 15 3.57 3.72 10.27
N LEU A 16 3.73 2.43 10.57
CA LEU A 16 4.38 1.48 9.66
C LEU A 16 3.61 1.36 8.34
N CYS A 17 2.28 1.17 8.41
CA CYS A 17 1.45 1.05 7.20
C CYS A 17 1.38 2.35 6.39
N ALA A 18 1.39 3.52 7.06
CA ALA A 18 1.44 4.81 6.38
C ALA A 18 2.77 5.01 5.63
N SER A 19 3.89 4.58 6.20
CA SER A 19 5.19 4.64 5.53
C SER A 19 5.23 3.76 4.29
N VAL A 20 4.66 2.55 4.35
CA VAL A 20 4.57 1.63 3.20
C VAL A 20 3.75 2.27 2.07
N LEU A 21 2.52 2.70 2.36
CA LEU A 21 1.64 3.34 1.36
C LEU A 21 2.23 4.65 0.83
N GLY A 22 2.95 5.41 1.65
CA GLY A 22 3.58 6.67 1.24
C GLY A 22 4.69 6.44 0.21
N MET A 23 5.56 5.46 0.45
CA MET A 23 6.59 5.07 -0.52
C MET A 23 5.98 4.46 -1.77
N GLU A 24 4.96 3.63 -1.62
CA GLU A 24 4.22 3.04 -2.74
C GLU A 24 3.59 4.12 -3.62
N ALA A 25 2.96 5.15 -3.03
CA ALA A 25 2.40 6.28 -3.75
C ALA A 25 3.43 6.98 -4.65
N ILE A 26 4.66 7.15 -4.16
CA ILE A 26 5.76 7.73 -4.94
C ILE A 26 6.14 6.79 -6.09
N VAL A 27 6.29 5.48 -5.83
CA VAL A 27 6.67 4.50 -6.85
C VAL A 27 5.62 4.39 -7.95
N VAL A 28 4.32 4.34 -7.61
CA VAL A 28 3.24 4.26 -8.60
C VAL A 28 3.03 5.59 -9.32
N ALA A 29 3.39 6.73 -8.74
CA ALA A 29 3.46 7.99 -9.48
C ALA A 29 4.58 7.95 -10.53
N LEU A 30 5.76 7.47 -10.14
CA LEU A 30 6.93 7.28 -11.03
C LEU A 30 6.73 6.20 -12.09
N LEU A 31 5.77 5.29 -11.92
CA LEU A 31 5.33 4.40 -13.00
C LEU A 31 4.88 5.19 -14.24
N THR A 32 4.20 6.33 -14.06
CA THR A 32 3.64 7.11 -15.18
C THR A 32 4.67 7.45 -16.26
N PRO A 33 5.79 8.14 -15.94
CA PRO A 33 6.81 8.42 -16.95
C PRO A 33 7.44 7.15 -17.51
N VAL A 34 7.69 6.11 -16.70
CA VAL A 34 8.28 4.85 -17.17
C VAL A 34 7.37 4.13 -18.18
N ALA A 35 6.07 4.05 -17.88
CA ALA A 35 5.08 3.46 -18.78
C ALA A 35 5.04 4.18 -20.13
N ILE A 36 5.15 5.51 -20.13
CA ILE A 36 5.12 6.34 -21.34
C ILE A 36 6.43 6.23 -22.13
N THR A 37 7.57 6.47 -21.48
CA THR A 37 8.86 6.64 -22.16
C THR A 37 9.55 5.33 -22.49
N VAL A 38 9.33 4.28 -21.69
CA VAL A 38 9.98 2.98 -21.87
C VAL A 38 9.07 1.98 -22.57
N TYR A 39 7.78 1.96 -22.22
CA TYR A 39 6.83 0.96 -22.72
C TYR A 39 5.83 1.50 -23.74
N GLY A 40 5.86 2.81 -24.05
CA GLY A 40 4.99 3.41 -25.08
C GLY A 40 3.50 3.39 -24.73
N VAL A 41 3.14 3.26 -23.46
CA VAL A 41 1.75 3.28 -23.00
C VAL A 41 1.14 4.65 -23.26
N ALA A 42 -0.12 4.69 -23.71
CA ALA A 42 -0.84 5.93 -23.95
C ALA A 42 -0.81 6.86 -22.72
N PRO A 43 -0.41 8.14 -22.85
CA PRO A 43 -0.22 9.03 -21.71
C PRO A 43 -1.45 9.17 -20.80
N GLY A 44 -2.65 9.23 -21.38
CA GLY A 44 -3.89 9.29 -20.60
C GLY A 44 -4.11 8.06 -19.73
N LEU A 45 -3.84 6.86 -20.27
CA LEU A 45 -3.94 5.61 -19.52
C LEU A 45 -2.87 5.55 -18.42
N ALA A 46 -1.61 5.79 -18.76
CA ALA A 46 -0.50 5.76 -17.82
C ALA A 46 -0.70 6.76 -16.66
N ALA A 47 -1.12 7.99 -16.96
CA ALA A 47 -1.39 9.00 -15.95
C ALA A 47 -2.60 8.65 -15.08
N SER A 48 -3.69 8.15 -15.68
CA SER A 48 -4.88 7.76 -14.92
C SER A 48 -4.58 6.61 -13.94
N VAL A 49 -3.79 5.62 -14.36
CA VAL A 49 -3.41 4.49 -13.51
C VAL A 49 -2.37 4.91 -12.46
N GLY A 50 -1.24 5.49 -12.88
CA GLY A 50 -0.15 5.82 -11.96
C GLY A 50 -0.51 6.91 -10.95
N ILE A 51 -0.99 8.07 -11.43
CA ILE A 51 -1.39 9.18 -10.56
C ILE A 51 -2.65 8.85 -9.79
N GLY A 52 -3.63 8.19 -10.43
CA GLY A 52 -4.86 7.76 -9.76
C GLY A 52 -4.56 6.83 -8.58
N LEU A 53 -3.70 5.84 -8.78
CA LEU A 53 -3.31 4.91 -7.71
C LEU A 53 -2.49 5.61 -6.62
N ALA A 54 -1.60 6.55 -6.99
CA ALA A 54 -0.85 7.35 -6.01
C ALA A 54 -1.79 8.16 -5.10
N VAL A 55 -2.81 8.79 -5.67
CA VAL A 55 -3.82 9.54 -4.90
C VAL A 55 -4.60 8.60 -3.99
N LEU A 56 -5.03 7.43 -4.48
CA LEU A 56 -5.72 6.44 -3.64
C LEU A 56 -4.87 5.99 -2.46
N CYS A 57 -3.57 5.75 -2.66
CA CYS A 57 -2.64 5.45 -1.56
C CYS A 57 -2.63 6.56 -0.50
N VAL A 58 -2.50 7.82 -0.91
CA VAL A 58 -2.52 8.97 0.00
C VAL A 58 -3.86 9.10 0.75
N LEU A 59 -4.98 8.87 0.08
CA LEU A 59 -6.30 8.87 0.71
C LEU A 59 -6.40 7.78 1.77
N VAL A 60 -5.96 6.55 1.46
CA VAL A 60 -5.98 5.44 2.41
C VAL A 60 -5.08 5.72 3.63
N ILE A 61 -3.92 6.38 3.45
CA ILE A 61 -3.07 6.84 4.57
C ILE A 61 -3.86 7.70 5.56
N GLY A 62 -4.65 8.66 5.05
CA GLY A 62 -5.52 9.51 5.89
C GLY A 62 -6.60 8.73 6.63
N MET A 63 -7.04 7.60 6.06
CA MET A 63 -8.12 6.75 6.57
C MET A 63 -7.63 5.63 7.49
N LEU A 64 -6.32 5.41 7.65
CA LEU A 64 -5.72 4.37 8.49
C LEU A 64 -6.14 4.41 9.98
N LYS A 65 -6.90 5.40 10.44
CA LYS A 65 -7.53 5.38 11.78
C LYS A 65 -8.63 4.33 11.90
N ARG A 66 -9.13 3.79 10.77
CA ARG A 66 -10.27 2.88 10.71
C ARG A 66 -9.80 1.49 10.29
N PRO A 67 -10.37 0.40 10.85
CA PRO A 67 -9.97 -0.97 10.51
C PRO A 67 -10.20 -1.32 9.03
N PHE A 68 -11.24 -0.76 8.39
CA PHE A 68 -11.50 -1.00 6.97
C PHE A 68 -10.41 -0.44 6.04
N ALA A 69 -9.64 0.56 6.46
CA ALA A 69 -8.56 1.13 5.66
C ALA A 69 -7.43 0.11 5.41
N TYR A 70 -7.29 -0.90 6.29
CA TYR A 70 -6.32 -1.98 6.09
C TYR A 70 -6.77 -2.97 5.01
N VAL A 71 -8.08 -3.16 4.85
CA VAL A 71 -8.65 -3.91 3.73
C VAL A 71 -8.43 -3.12 2.44
N ALA A 72 -8.74 -1.82 2.44
CA ALA A 72 -8.49 -0.94 1.30
C ALA A 72 -7.01 -0.93 0.88
N GLY A 73 -6.09 -0.82 1.84
CA GLY A 73 -4.65 -0.89 1.58
C GLY A 73 -4.21 -2.24 1.00
N SER A 74 -4.81 -3.35 1.44
CA SER A 74 -4.53 -4.67 0.87
C SER A 74 -5.02 -4.79 -0.58
N ILE A 75 -6.16 -4.16 -0.91
CA ILE A 75 -6.63 -4.04 -2.30
C ILE A 75 -5.64 -3.21 -3.12
N LEU A 76 -5.12 -2.10 -2.57
CA LEU A 76 -4.12 -1.28 -3.25
C LEU A 76 -2.85 -2.08 -3.56
N GLN A 77 -2.40 -2.97 -2.67
CA GLN A 77 -1.26 -3.86 -2.97
C GLN A 77 -1.50 -4.72 -4.21
N LEU A 78 -2.70 -5.31 -4.32
CA LEU A 78 -3.05 -6.13 -5.48
C LEU A 78 -3.12 -5.28 -6.76
N LEU A 79 -3.66 -4.07 -6.67
CA LEU A 79 -3.70 -3.13 -7.79
C LEU A 79 -2.30 -2.69 -8.20
N ALA A 80 -1.40 -2.42 -7.26
CA ALA A 80 0.00 -2.09 -7.53
C ALA A 80 0.70 -3.23 -8.26
N ILE A 81 0.52 -4.48 -7.82
CA ILE A 81 1.05 -5.66 -8.53
C ILE A 81 0.44 -5.75 -9.94
N ALA A 82 -0.86 -5.49 -10.11
CA ALA A 82 -1.53 -5.52 -11.40
C ALA A 82 -1.01 -4.46 -12.39
N THR A 83 -0.44 -3.34 -11.91
CA THR A 83 0.26 -2.38 -12.78
C THR A 83 1.48 -2.98 -13.50
N GLY A 84 1.94 -4.16 -13.06
CA GLY A 84 2.90 -5.01 -13.75
C GLY A 84 2.54 -5.31 -15.22
N ILE A 85 1.25 -5.30 -15.56
CA ILE A 85 0.78 -5.47 -16.95
C ILE A 85 1.26 -4.33 -17.85
N LEU A 86 1.35 -3.10 -17.31
CA LEU A 86 1.85 -1.93 -18.04
C LEU A 86 3.38 -1.83 -17.97
N VAL A 87 3.95 -2.14 -16.81
CA VAL A 87 5.39 -2.05 -16.53
C VAL A 87 5.81 -3.31 -15.77
N PRO A 88 6.36 -4.34 -16.43
CA PRO A 88 6.67 -5.63 -15.82
C PRO A 88 7.48 -5.58 -14.53
N THR A 89 8.39 -4.60 -14.37
CA THR A 89 9.15 -4.37 -13.13
C THR A 89 8.25 -4.15 -11.91
N MET A 90 7.02 -3.65 -12.09
CA MET A 90 6.08 -3.45 -10.99
C MET A 90 5.53 -4.73 -10.40
N TYR A 91 5.61 -5.88 -11.08
CA TYR A 91 5.33 -7.15 -10.41
C TYR A 91 6.30 -7.36 -9.24
N PHE A 92 7.59 -7.08 -9.46
CA PHE A 92 8.60 -7.19 -8.42
C PHE A 92 8.41 -6.13 -7.33
N LEU A 93 8.27 -4.86 -7.69
CA LEU A 93 8.10 -3.77 -6.73
C LEU A 93 6.79 -3.91 -5.93
N GLY A 94 5.69 -4.24 -6.60
CA GLY A 94 4.39 -4.45 -5.95
C GLY A 94 4.42 -5.62 -4.97
N VAL A 95 5.10 -6.72 -5.30
CA VAL A 95 5.29 -7.84 -4.36
C VAL A 95 6.10 -7.41 -3.13
N ILE A 96 7.13 -6.58 -3.30
CA ILE A 96 7.89 -6.03 -2.18
C ILE A 96 6.99 -5.17 -1.28
N PHE A 97 6.21 -4.26 -1.85
CA PHE A 97 5.28 -3.44 -1.07
C PHE A 97 4.22 -4.30 -0.36
N ALA A 98 3.69 -5.32 -1.03
CA ALA A 98 2.75 -6.24 -0.42
C ALA A 98 3.37 -7.01 0.76
N ALA A 99 4.62 -7.46 0.60
CA ALA A 99 5.37 -8.12 1.67
C ALA A 99 5.62 -7.17 2.86
N LEU A 100 6.03 -5.92 2.58
CA LEU A 100 6.21 -4.89 3.61
C LEU A 100 4.91 -4.54 4.32
N TRP A 101 3.80 -4.45 3.58
CA TRP A 101 2.47 -4.21 4.10
C TRP A 101 2.01 -5.31 5.07
N ILE A 102 2.10 -6.57 4.64
CA ILE A 102 1.76 -7.73 5.46
C ILE A 102 2.67 -7.79 6.70
N THR A 103 3.97 -7.57 6.52
CA THR A 103 4.94 -7.58 7.62
C THR A 103 4.67 -6.46 8.62
N ALA A 104 4.34 -5.25 8.16
CA ALA A 104 3.98 -4.13 9.02
C ALA A 104 2.76 -4.45 9.89
N ILE A 105 1.73 -5.05 9.30
CA ILE A 105 0.53 -5.50 10.02
C ILE A 105 0.87 -6.60 11.03
N PHE A 106 1.68 -7.59 10.63
CA PHE A 106 2.08 -8.70 11.47
C PHE A 106 2.94 -8.27 12.66
N VAL A 107 3.97 -7.45 12.41
CA VAL A 107 4.88 -6.92 13.44
C VAL A 107 4.13 -6.06 14.44
N ALA A 108 3.25 -5.16 13.98
CA ALA A 108 2.47 -4.32 14.89
C ALA A 108 1.63 -5.17 15.86
N ARG A 109 0.91 -6.16 15.34
CA ARG A 109 0.12 -7.11 16.14
C ARG A 109 0.98 -7.92 17.12
N ARG A 110 2.20 -8.29 16.73
CA ARG A 110 3.10 -9.09 17.58
C ARG A 110 3.69 -8.27 18.73
N VAL A 111 4.08 -7.03 18.46
CA VAL A 111 4.66 -6.11 19.46
C VAL A 111 3.62 -5.70 20.50
N GLU A 112 2.35 -5.57 20.11
CA GLU A 112 1.25 -5.25 21.03
C GLU A 112 0.92 -6.39 22.01
N GLY A 113 1.17 -7.64 21.63
CA GLY A 113 0.98 -8.80 22.50
C GLY A 113 2.17 -9.12 23.42
N ALA A 114 3.28 -8.38 23.31
CA ALA A 114 4.46 -8.61 24.14
C ALA A 114 4.32 -7.87 25.49
N PRO A 115 4.51 -8.55 26.64
CA PRO A 115 4.55 -7.89 27.94
C PRO A 115 5.66 -6.83 27.95
N LYS A 116 5.33 -5.58 28.31
CA LYS A 116 6.35 -4.56 28.61
C LYS A 116 7.16 -5.05 29.81
N ARG A 117 8.43 -5.38 29.59
CA ARG A 117 9.39 -5.72 30.65
C ARG A 117 10.09 -4.46 31.16
#